data_AF-Q94496-F1
#
_entry.id   AF-Q94496-F1
#
_cell.length_a   1.000
_cell.length_b   1.000
_cell.length_c   1.000
_cell.angle_alpha   90.00
_cell.angle_beta   90.00
_cell.angle_gamma   90.00
#
_symmetry.space_group_name_H-M   'P 1'
#
loop_
_entity.id
_entity.type
_entity.pdbx_description
1 polymer ?
#
loop_
_entity_poly.entity_id
_entity_poly.type
_entity_poly.pdbx_seq_one_letter_code
_entity_poly.pdbx_strand_id
1 'polypeptide(L)' 'MSHKDRRGNSSNDGSSFKLNETFTSSEVEVKPTFESMGLREELLRGIFNYGFEKPSAIQQRAILPIIKGRDPRV' A
#
# COMPACT_ATOMS: atom_id res chain seq x y z
N MET A 1 -3.41 32.94 39.71
CA MET A 1 -4.42 31.86 39.80
C MET A 1 -5.37 32.01 38.62
N SER A 2 -5.57 31.12 37.68
CA SER A 2 -4.74 30.08 37.07
C SER A 2 -5.26 30.00 35.62
N HIS A 3 -4.37 30.24 34.65
CA HIS A 3 -4.65 30.03 33.23
C HIS A 3 -4.86 28.54 33.00
N LYS A 4 -6.08 28.11 32.62
CA LYS A 4 -6.38 26.70 32.35
C LYS A 4 -6.23 26.42 30.87
N ASP A 5 -4.99 26.16 30.52
CA ASP A 5 -4.46 25.20 29.55
C ASP A 5 -5.35 24.75 28.38
N ARG A 6 -4.84 25.16 27.21
CA ARG A 6 -5.08 24.63 25.87
C ARG A 6 -5.01 23.10 25.89
N ARG A 7 -6.12 22.41 25.58
CA ARG A 7 -6.07 20.99 25.25
C ARG A 7 -5.42 20.84 23.88
N GLY A 8 -4.17 20.37 23.91
CA GLY A 8 -3.41 20.01 22.73
C GLY A 8 -4.15 18.94 21.92
N ASN A 9 -4.36 19.29 20.64
CA ASN A 9 -4.76 18.39 19.57
C ASN A 9 -3.74 17.24 19.52
N SER A 10 -4.16 16.03 19.88
CA SER A 10 -3.29 14.86 19.91
C SER A 10 -2.87 14.49 18.50
N SER A 11 -1.56 14.55 18.31
CA SER A 11 -0.81 14.31 17.09
C SER A 11 -1.22 13.00 16.43
N ASN A 12 -1.76 13.10 15.22
CA ASN A 12 -1.70 12.01 14.25
C ASN A 12 -0.26 11.92 13.73
N ASP A 13 0.67 11.43 14.57
CA ASP A 13 2.02 11.05 14.14
C ASP A 13 2.01 9.56 13.73
N GLY A 14 1.22 9.26 12.72
CA GLY A 14 1.42 8.06 11.91
C GLY A 14 2.57 8.34 10.96
N SER A 15 3.79 8.27 11.48
CA SER A 15 5.05 8.33 10.73
C SER A 15 4.86 7.79 9.30
N SER A 16 4.85 8.71 8.34
CA SER A 16 4.69 8.40 6.93
C SER A 16 5.89 7.55 6.52
N PHE A 17 5.67 6.24 6.40
CA PHE A 17 6.64 5.30 5.84
C PHE A 17 7.10 5.83 4.48
N LYS A 18 8.27 6.49 4.46
CA LYS A 18 8.93 6.92 3.23
C LYS A 18 9.44 5.67 2.53
N LEU A 19 8.58 5.07 1.71
CA LEU A 19 8.99 4.11 0.70
C LEU A 19 9.94 4.86 -0.25
N ASN A 20 11.19 4.45 -0.18
CA ASN A 20 12.32 4.81 -1.03
C ASN A 20 11.95 5.36 -2.43
N GLU A 21 12.60 6.48 -2.76
CA GLU A 21 12.52 7.29 -3.98
C GLU A 21 13.02 6.56 -5.25
N THR A 22 12.40 5.44 -5.63
CA THR A 22 12.60 4.85 -6.97
C THR A 22 11.32 4.43 -7.69
N PHE A 23 10.14 4.67 -7.13
CA PHE A 23 8.87 4.60 -7.90
C PHE A 23 8.68 5.88 -8.70
N THR A 24 9.35 5.94 -9.85
CA THR A 24 9.30 7.02 -10.86
C THR A 24 7.86 7.46 -11.19
N SER A 25 7.50 8.68 -10.80
CA SER A 25 6.49 9.65 -11.32
C SER A 25 5.18 9.23 -12.02
N SER A 26 4.75 7.98 -12.04
CA SER A 26 3.43 7.60 -12.55
C SER A 26 2.51 7.24 -11.38
N GLU A 27 1.42 8.00 -11.22
CA GLU A 27 0.28 7.78 -10.33
C GLU A 27 0.16 6.30 -9.89
N VAL A 28 0.54 6.01 -8.64
CA VAL A 28 0.51 4.65 -8.12
C VAL A 28 -0.95 4.27 -7.90
N GLU A 29 -1.49 3.51 -8.85
CA GLU A 29 -2.84 2.98 -8.79
C GLU A 29 -3.00 2.08 -7.54
N VAL A 30 -3.90 2.47 -6.64
CA VAL A 30 -4.17 1.72 -5.41
C VAL A 30 -5.35 0.79 -5.63
N LYS A 31 -5.12 -0.51 -5.49
CA LYS A 31 -6.16 -1.54 -5.63
C LYS A 31 -6.49 -2.18 -4.28
N PRO A 32 -7.76 -2.08 -3.79
CA PRO A 32 -8.12 -2.55 -2.45
C PRO A 32 -8.26 -4.08 -2.33
N THR A 33 -8.38 -4.80 -3.46
CA THR A 33 -8.56 -6.26 -3.47
C THR A 33 -7.58 -6.93 -4.43
N PHE A 34 -7.20 -8.19 -4.12
CA PHE A 34 -6.33 -8.98 -5.01
C PHE A 34 -6.96 -9.22 -6.38
N GLU A 35 -8.28 -9.39 -6.44
CA GLU A 35 -9.04 -9.57 -7.70
C GLU A 35 -8.92 -8.34 -8.62
N SER A 36 -8.95 -7.14 -8.04
CA SER A 36 -8.81 -5.89 -8.80
C SER A 36 -7.39 -5.62 -9.31
N MET A 37 -6.40 -6.43 -8.93
CA MET A 37 -5.01 -6.30 -9.37
C MET A 37 -4.72 -7.05 -10.68
N GLY A 38 -5.70 -7.78 -11.26
CA GLY A 38 -5.49 -8.51 -12.52
C GLY A 38 -4.52 -9.70 -12.40
N LEU A 39 -4.47 -10.33 -11.22
CA LEU A 39 -3.66 -11.53 -10.98
C LEU A 39 -4.29 -12.75 -11.65
N ARG A 40 -3.46 -13.73 -12.01
CA ARG A 40 -3.93 -15.03 -12.53
C ARG A 40 -4.81 -15.75 -11.49
N GLU A 41 -5.85 -16.42 -11.94
CA GLU A 41 -6.82 -17.12 -11.07
C GLU A 41 -6.16 -18.17 -10.15
N GLU A 42 -5.17 -18.92 -10.67
CA GLU A 42 -4.41 -19.89 -9.88
C GLU A 42 -3.67 -19.24 -8.70
N LEU A 43 -3.13 -18.03 -8.91
CA LEU A 43 -2.45 -17.27 -7.87
C LEU A 43 -3.44 -16.71 -6.85
N LEU A 44 -4.57 -16.15 -7.31
CA LEU A 44 -5.64 -15.68 -6.43
C LEU A 44 -6.13 -16.80 -5.52
N ARG A 45 -6.36 -17.99 -6.07
CA ARG A 45 -6.75 -19.17 -5.30
C ARG A 45 -5.68 -19.56 -4.26
N GLY A 46 -4.40 -19.50 -4.63
CA GLY A 46 -3.29 -19.73 -3.71
C GLY A 46 -3.26 -18.73 -2.55
N ILE A 47 -3.46 -17.43 -2.85
CA ILE A 47 -3.50 -16.33 -1.86
C ILE A 47 -4.62 -16.58 -0.83
N PHE A 48 -5.83 -16.89 -1.31
CA PHE A 48 -6.97 -17.15 -0.42
C PHE A 48 -6.81 -18.46 0.37
N ASN A 49 -6.29 -19.52 -0.25
CA ASN A 49 -6.02 -20.79 0.44
C ASN A 49 -4.96 -20.64 1.54
N TYR A 50 -4.04 -19.70 1.39
CA TYR A 50 -3.04 -19.37 2.41
C TYR A 50 -3.62 -18.54 3.57
N GLY A 51 -4.85 -18.02 3.42
CA GLY A 51 -5.52 -17.21 4.43
C GLY A 51 -5.34 -15.70 4.26
N PHE A 52 -4.83 -15.23 3.13
CA PHE A 52 -4.82 -13.80 2.82
C PHE A 52 -6.16 -13.38 2.24
N GLU A 53 -6.92 -12.57 2.98
CA GLU A 53 -8.20 -12.05 2.50
C GLU A 53 -8.05 -10.70 1.79
N LYS A 54 -7.13 -9.85 2.26
CA LYS A 54 -6.95 -8.49 1.76
C LYS A 54 -5.47 -8.13 1.62
N PRO A 55 -5.09 -7.37 0.58
CA PRO A 55 -3.75 -6.85 0.44
C PRO A 55 -3.44 -5.80 1.51
N SER A 56 -2.22 -5.85 2.07
CA SER A 56 -1.71 -4.81 2.97
C SER A 56 -1.52 -3.47 2.25
N ALA A 57 -1.44 -2.35 2.98
CA ALA A 57 -1.29 -1.02 2.38
C ALA A 57 -0.08 -0.89 1.43
N ILE A 58 1.00 -1.64 1.70
CA ILE A 58 2.18 -1.72 0.84
C ILE A 58 1.86 -2.55 -0.41
N GLN A 59 1.20 -3.69 -0.26
CA GLN A 59 0.79 -4.57 -1.36
C GLN A 59 -0.19 -3.89 -2.33
N GLN A 60 -1.14 -3.11 -1.82
CA GLN A 60 -2.11 -2.35 -2.62
C GLN A 60 -1.46 -1.38 -3.62
N ARG A 61 -0.24 -0.94 -3.32
CA ARG A 61 0.54 0.02 -4.10
C ARG A 61 1.65 -0.64 -4.91
N ALA A 62 2.24 -1.71 -4.39
CA ALA A 62 3.42 -2.34 -4.97
C ALA A 62 3.09 -3.47 -5.97
N ILE A 63 1.97 -4.19 -5.81
CA ILE A 63 1.68 -5.36 -6.65
C ILE A 63 1.51 -4.95 -8.13
N LEU A 64 0.72 -3.92 -8.40
CA LEU A 64 0.47 -3.44 -9.77
C LEU A 64 1.76 -3.05 -10.54
N PRO A 65 2.66 -2.19 -10.00
CA PRO A 65 3.88 -1.85 -10.72
C PRO A 65 4.84 -3.04 -10.90
N ILE A 66 4.84 -4.00 -9.96
CA ILE A 66 5.64 -5.23 -10.08
C ILE A 66 5.11 -6.12 -11.22
N ILE A 67 3.79 -6.35 -11.31
CA ILE A 67 3.21 -7.18 -12.37
C ILE A 67 3.20 -6.49 -13.74
N LYS A 68 3.15 -5.16 -13.79
CA LYS A 68 3.16 -4.37 -15.04
C LYS A 68 4.54 -4.33 -15.71
N GLY A 69 5.61 -4.80 -15.05
CA GLY A 69 6.86 -5.12 -15.73
C GLY A 69 7.57 -3.94 -16.40
N ARG A 70 7.88 -2.86 -15.66
CA ARG A 70 9.17 -2.20 -15.95
C ARG A 70 10.25 -3.16 -15.49
N ASP A 71 10.71 -3.99 -16.42
CA ASP A 71 12.01 -4.63 -16.30
C ASP A 71 13.03 -3.54 -15.97
N PRO A 72 13.79 -3.60 -14.86
CA PRO A 72 14.92 -2.69 -14.65
C PRO A 72 16.08 -2.99 -15.62
N ARG A 73 15.92 -3.97 -16.53
CA ARG A 73 16.94 -4.39 -17.49
C ARG A 73 16.31 -4.74 -18.84
N VAL A 74 16.06 -3.72 -19.66
CA VAL A 74 16.21 -3.83 -21.13
C VAL A 74 17.00 -2.63 -21.63
#